data_AF-A0A7K1E8N3-F1
#
_entry.id   AF-A0A7K1E8N3-F1
#
_cell.length_a   1.000
_cell.length_b   1.000
_cell.length_c   1.000
_cell.angle_alpha   90.00
_cell.angle_beta   90.00
_cell.angle_gamma   90.00
#
_symmetry.space_group_name_H-M   'P 1'
#
loop_
_entity.id
_entity.type
_entity.pdbx_description
1 polymer ?
#
loop_
_entity_poly.entity_id
_entity_poly.type
_entity_poly.pdbx_seq_one_letter_code
_entity_poly.pdbx_strand_id
1 'polypeptide(L)' 'PDGFNIGVNVLAAGGQTIPHAHVHVIPRSNGDVNDPRGGVRWVIPTKAPYWDET' A
#
# COMPACT_ATOMS: atom_id res chain seq x y z
N PRO A 1 7.60 -11.09 10.83
CA PRO A 1 6.47 -10.44 10.15
C PRO A 1 5.61 -11.52 9.53
N ASP A 2 4.29 -11.35 9.61
CA ASP A 2 3.32 -12.34 9.13
C ASP A 2 2.94 -12.09 7.66
N GLY A 3 3.30 -10.91 7.13
CA GLY A 3 3.17 -10.56 5.72
C GLY A 3 3.97 -9.30 5.36
N PHE A 4 3.89 -8.88 4.10
CA PHE A 4 4.54 -7.65 3.60
C PHE A 4 3.67 -6.95 2.57
N ASN A 5 3.66 -5.62 2.62
CA ASN A 5 3.22 -4.77 1.52
C ASN A 5 4.46 -4.29 0.74
N ILE A 6 4.37 -4.29 -0.59
CA ILE A 6 5.42 -3.78 -1.49
C ILE A 6 4.84 -2.64 -2.33
N GLY A 7 5.56 -1.53 -2.43
CA GLY A 7 5.11 -0.35 -3.20
C GLY A 7 6.25 0.42 -3.85
N VAL A 8 5.93 1.16 -4.91
CA VAL A 8 6.86 2.05 -5.63
C VAL A 8 6.13 3.35 -5.93
N ASN A 9 6.82 4.47 -5.75
CA ASN A 9 6.35 5.78 -6.15
C ASN A 9 7.03 6.17 -7.48
N VAL A 10 6.24 6.52 -8.49
CA VAL A 10 6.73 6.87 -9.83
C VAL A 10 6.34 8.30 -10.18
N LEU A 11 7.35 9.14 -10.42
CA LEU A 11 7.21 10.57 -10.70
C LEU A 11 6.56 11.37 -9.56
N ALA A 12 6.52 12.69 -9.70
CA ALA A 12 6.02 13.60 -8.68
C ALA A 12 4.56 13.33 -8.28
N ALA A 13 3.69 13.02 -9.26
CA ALA A 13 2.28 12.72 -8.99
C ALA A 13 2.09 11.42 -8.17
N GLY A 14 3.02 10.47 -8.29
CA GLY A 14 3.08 9.26 -7.46
C GLY A 14 3.77 9.47 -6.11
N GLY A 15 4.21 10.69 -5.78
CA GLY A 15 4.89 11.02 -4.53
C GLY A 15 6.38 10.64 -4.51
N GLN A 16 7.04 10.51 -5.66
CA GLN A 16 8.48 10.24 -5.72
C GLN A 16 9.28 11.50 -5.31
N THR A 17 10.07 11.41 -4.25
CA THR A 17 10.94 12.52 -3.78
C THR A 17 12.41 12.32 -4.17
N ILE A 18 12.88 11.08 -4.22
CA ILE A 18 14.22 10.72 -4.69
C ILE A 18 14.11 10.17 -6.12
N PRO A 19 14.73 10.80 -7.13
CA PRO A 19 14.65 10.40 -8.53
C PRO A 19 15.56 9.20 -8.85
N HIS A 20 15.53 8.19 -7.99
CA HIS A 20 16.15 6.88 -8.16
C HIS A 20 15.08 5.83 -7.91
N ALA A 21 15.04 4.77 -8.72
CA ALA A 21 14.07 3.70 -8.53
C ALA A 21 14.30 3.02 -7.16
N HIS A 22 13.30 3.05 -6.29
CA HIS A 22 13.35 2.41 -4.98
C HIS A 22 12.02 1.72 -4.68
N VAL A 23 12.10 0.67 -3.86
CA VAL A 23 10.97 -0.13 -3.45
C VAL A 23 10.77 0.03 -1.95
N HIS A 24 9.54 0.36 -1.55
CA HIS A 24 9.12 0.30 -0.17
C HIS A 24 8.77 -1.14 0.20
N VAL A 25 9.40 -1.66 1.24
CA VAL A 25 9.08 -2.96 1.85
C VAL A 25 8.52 -2.67 3.23
N ILE A 26 7.25 -2.97 3.44
CA ILE A 26 6.53 -2.64 4.67
C ILE A 26 6.13 -3.95 5.34
N PRO A 27 6.82 -4.37 6.41
CA PRO A 27 6.45 -5.55 7.17
C PRO A 27 5.07 -5.38 7.82
N ARG A 28 4.29 -6.47 7.84
CA ARG A 28 2.96 -6.53 8.44
C ARG A 28 2.91 -7.62 9.50
N SER A 29 2.07 -7.44 10.49
CA SER A 29 1.79 -8.40 11.56
C SER A 29 0.29 -8.61 11.71
N ASN A 30 -0.14 -9.79 12.13
CA ASN A 30 -1.56 -10.03 12.39
C ASN A 30 -2.10 -9.04 13.44
N GLY A 31 -3.19 -8.34 13.10
CA GLY A 31 -3.84 -7.36 13.98
C GLY A 31 -3.20 -5.96 14.00
N ASP A 32 -2.22 -5.67 13.16
CA ASP A 32 -1.62 -4.33 13.05
C ASP A 32 -2.55 -3.27 12.42
N VAL A 33 -3.59 -3.72 11.71
CA VAL A 33 -4.72 -2.92 11.20
C VAL A 33 -6.02 -3.72 11.28
N ASN A 34 -7.16 -3.03 11.26
CA ASN A 34 -8.48 -3.66 11.35
C ASN A 34 -8.85 -4.51 10.13
N ASP A 35 -8.58 -4.02 8.92
CA ASP A 35 -8.80 -4.77 7.66
C ASP A 35 -7.55 -4.73 6.78
N PRO A 36 -6.79 -5.84 6.66
CA PRO A 36 -5.57 -5.87 5.88
C PRO A 36 -5.82 -6.03 4.37
N ARG A 37 -7.03 -6.39 3.92
CA ARG A 37 -7.34 -6.60 2.50
C ARG A 37 -7.14 -5.31 1.72
N GLY A 38 -6.73 -5.39 0.46
CA GLY A 38 -6.42 -4.21 -0.36
C GLY A 38 -5.03 -3.58 -0.09
N GLY A 39 -4.42 -3.80 1.07
CA GLY A 39 -3.01 -3.48 1.34
C GLY A 39 -2.64 -2.03 1.01
N VAL A 40 -1.68 -1.83 0.11
CA VAL A 40 -1.22 -0.49 -0.32
C VAL A 40 -2.33 0.40 -0.91
N ARG A 41 -3.46 -0.18 -1.36
CA ARG A 41 -4.58 0.58 -1.93
C ARG A 41 -5.29 1.49 -0.93
N TRP A 42 -5.13 1.25 0.38
CA TRP A 42 -5.63 2.13 1.43
C TRP A 42 -5.04 3.54 1.41
N VAL A 43 -4.02 3.81 0.57
CA VAL A 43 -3.56 5.17 0.26
C VAL A 43 -4.66 6.05 -0.35
N ILE A 44 -5.63 5.45 -1.05
CA ILE A 44 -6.88 6.11 -1.46
C ILE A 44 -8.02 5.30 -0.82
N PRO A 45 -8.46 5.66 0.40
CA PRO A 45 -9.38 4.83 1.19
C PRO A 45 -10.68 4.49 0.47
N THR A 46 -11.23 5.42 -0.32
CA THR A 46 -12.48 5.20 -1.07
C THR A 46 -12.36 4.21 -2.22
N LYS A 47 -11.14 3.83 -2.62
CA LYS A 47 -10.87 2.86 -3.70
C LYS A 47 -10.24 1.56 -3.19
N ALA A 48 -10.04 1.43 -1.88
CA ALA A 48 -9.40 0.26 -1.30
C ALA A 48 -10.32 -0.98 -1.26
N PRO A 49 -11.61 -0.86 -0.84
CA PRO A 49 -12.55 -1.98 -0.79
C PRO A 49 -13.20 -2.23 -2.15
N TYR A 50 -12.49 -2.92 -3.04
CA TYR A 50 -13.01 -3.30 -4.36
C TYR A 50 -13.90 -4.56 -4.33
N TRP A 51 -14.05 -5.18 -3.15
CA TRP A 51 -14.83 -6.39 -2.94
C TRP A 51 -16.28 -6.13 -2.51
N ASP A 52 -16.62 -4.88 -2.17
CA ASP A 52 -17.98 -4.48 -1.77
C ASP A 52 -18.80 -3.92 -2.96
N GLU A 53 -18.22 -3.92 -4.17
CA GLU A 53 -18.87 -3.45 -5.41
C GLU A 53 -19.71 -4.54 -6.12
N THR A 54 -19.98 -5.67 -5.46
CA THR A 54 -20.85 -6.75 -5.97
C THR A 54 -22.32 -6.52 -5.69
#